data_AF-A0A968QBQ3-F1
#
_entry.id   AF-A0A968QBQ3-F1
#
_cell.length_a   1.000
_cell.length_b   1.000
_cell.length_c   1.000
_cell.angle_alpha   90.00
_cell.angle_beta   90.00
_cell.angle_gamma   90.00
#
_symmetry.space_group_name_H-M   'P 1'
#
loop_
_entity.id
_entity.type
_entity.pdbx_description
1 polymer ?
#
loop_
_entity_poly.entity_id
_entity_poly.type
_entity_poly.pdbx_seq_one_letter_code
_entity_poly.pdbx_strand_id
1 'polypeptide(L)' 'GSRNYQDILYLDREGKYEDKIRMMCDFATTKPDREVPDPYYGGADGFDYVIDLLYDACTGLLNYVVNTEEYQAEV' A
#
# COMPACT_ATOMS: atom_id res chain seq x y z
N GLY A 1 1.63 -10.99 4.53
CA GLY A 1 1.51 -10.12 3.35
C GLY A 1 2.44 -10.51 2.22
N SER A 2 3.71 -10.83 2.50
CA SER A 2 4.75 -11.13 1.49
C SER A 2 4.37 -12.15 0.41
N ARG A 3 3.52 -13.14 0.71
CA ARG A 3 3.07 -14.14 -0.27
C ARG A 3 2.19 -13.52 -1.37
N ASN A 4 1.24 -12.66 -1.01
CA ASN A 4 0.35 -12.00 -1.98
C ASN A 4 1.14 -11.09 -2.93
N TYR A 5 2.12 -10.36 -2.40
CA TYR A 5 2.98 -9.49 -3.21
C TYR A 5 3.77 -10.30 -4.26
N GLN A 6 4.38 -11.41 -3.82
CA GLN A 6 5.12 -12.31 -4.70
C GLN A 6 4.21 -13.02 -5.71
N ASP A 7 2.99 -13.40 -5.32
CA ASP A 7 2.02 -14.02 -6.21
C ASP A 7 1.58 -13.07 -7.33
N ILE A 8 1.37 -11.78 -7.02
CA ILE A 8 1.03 -10.76 -8.02
C ILE A 8 2.20 -10.50 -8.96
N LEU A 9 3.43 -10.40 -8.44
CA LEU A 9 4.63 -10.29 -9.28
C LEU A 9 4.79 -11.48 -10.22
N TYR A 10 4.47 -12.69 -9.76
CA TYR A 10 4.52 -13.89 -10.59
C TYR A 10 3.50 -13.88 -11.75
N LEU A 11 2.39 -13.14 -11.61
CA LEU A 11 1.43 -12.94 -12.70
C LEU A 11 1.96 -11.97 -13.76
N ASP A 12 2.82 -11.03 -13.39
CA ASP A 12 3.51 -10.12 -14.31
C ASP A 12 4.76 -10.75 -14.93
N ARG A 13 4.56 -11.80 -15.73
CA ARG A 13 5.65 -12.61 -16.31
C ARG A 13 6.62 -11.84 -17.20
N GLU A 14 6.18 -10.70 -17.72
CA GLU A 14 6.98 -9.82 -18.59
C GLU A 14 7.62 -8.66 -17.81
N GLY A 15 7.35 -8.53 -16.50
CA GLY A 15 7.87 -7.45 -15.65
C GLY A 15 7.41 -6.06 -16.08
N LYS A 16 6.24 -5.97 -16.73
CA LYS A 16 5.74 -4.73 -17.35
C LYS A 16 5.14 -3.77 -16.34
N TYR A 17 4.73 -4.27 -15.18
CA TYR A 17 3.99 -3.54 -14.15
C TYR A 17 4.67 -3.60 -12.78
N GLU A 18 5.86 -4.20 -12.69
CA GLU A 18 6.62 -4.34 -11.44
C GLU A 18 6.82 -2.99 -10.72
N ASP A 19 7.04 -1.92 -11.48
CA ASP A 19 7.15 -0.54 -11.00
C ASP A 19 5.86 0.00 -10.35
N LYS A 20 4.71 -0.54 -10.75
CA LYS A 20 3.38 -0.17 -10.26
C LYS A 20 2.90 -1.04 -9.11
N ILE A 21 3.54 -2.18 -8.84
CA ILE A 21 3.16 -3.09 -7.76
C ILE A 21 3.88 -2.69 -6.48
N ARG A 22 3.13 -2.13 -5.52
CA ARG A 22 3.65 -1.56 -4.27
C ARG A 22 2.84 -2.03 -3.08
N MET A 23 3.48 -2.06 -1.91
CA MET A 23 2.78 -2.38 -0.66
C MET A 23 2.03 -1.14 -0.16
N MET A 24 0.86 -1.33 0.46
CA MET A 24 0.11 -0.19 1.01
C MET A 24 0.94 0.58 2.04
N CYS A 25 1.67 -0.13 2.89
CA CYS A 25 2.55 0.46 3.90
C CYS A 25 3.75 1.22 3.33
N ASP A 26 4.11 1.06 2.04
CA ASP A 26 5.13 1.90 1.40
C ASP A 26 4.74 3.39 1.39
N PHE A 27 3.44 3.67 1.53
CA PHE A 27 2.88 5.01 1.55
C PHE A 27 2.51 5.50 2.96
N ALA A 28 2.65 4.66 3.99
CA ALA A 28 2.46 5.09 5.37
C ALA A 28 3.61 6.02 5.79
N THR A 29 3.30 7.12 6.47
CA THR A 29 4.29 8.14 6.85
C THR A 29 4.49 8.23 8.36
N THR A 30 3.47 7.84 9.13
CA THR A 30 3.46 7.94 10.59
C THR A 30 3.45 6.57 11.26
N LYS A 31 2.99 5.53 10.57
CA LYS A 31 3.01 4.15 11.06
C LYS A 31 4.25 3.41 10.52
N PRO A 32 5.01 2.69 11.37
CA PRO A 32 6.26 2.03 10.98
C PRO A 32 6.06 0.63 10.36
N ASP A 33 4.82 0.17 10.23
CA ASP A 33 4.46 -1.14 9.72
C ASP A 33 4.97 -1.33 8.29
N ARG A 34 5.39 -2.57 7.98
CA ARG A 34 5.82 -2.94 6.63
C ARG A 34 4.72 -3.65 5.83
N GLU A 35 3.74 -4.20 6.52
CA GLU A 35 2.57 -4.86 5.95
C GLU A 35 1.35 -4.51 6.80
N VAL A 36 0.18 -4.46 6.18
CA VAL A 36 -1.08 -4.30 6.91
C VAL A 36 -1.32 -5.58 7.71
N PRO A 37 -1.43 -5.50 9.05
CA PRO A 37 -1.68 -6.67 9.86
C PRO A 37 -3.10 -7.20 9.60
N ASP A 38 -3.27 -8.51 9.77
CA ASP A 38 -4.60 -9.12 9.71
C ASP A 38 -5.40 -8.71 10.96
N PRO A 39 -6.54 -8.01 10.81
CA PRO A 39 -7.28 -7.44 11.93
C PRO A 39 -7.92 -8.52 12.84
N TYR A 40 -8.08 -9.75 12.35
CA TYR A 40 -8.76 -10.82 13.10
C TYR A 40 -7.93 -11.37 14.26
N TYR A 41 -6.62 -11.11 14.30
CA TYR A 41 -5.73 -11.58 15.37
C TYR A 41 -5.50 -10.55 16.48
N GLY A 42 -6.04 -9.33 16.36
CA GLY A 42 -5.81 -8.22 17.29
C GLY A 42 -6.89 -8.00 18.36
N GLY A 43 -7.94 -8.83 18.41
CA GLY A 43 -9.09 -8.58 19.27
C GLY A 43 -9.94 -7.39 18.77
N ALA A 44 -10.64 -6.70 19.67
CA ALA A 44 -11.54 -5.59 19.30
C ALA A 44 -10.79 -4.42 18.64
N ASP A 45 -9.56 -4.13 19.08
CA ASP A 45 -8.79 -2.97 18.62
C ASP A 45 -8.02 -3.25 17.31
N GLY A 46 -8.00 -4.50 16.84
CA GLY A 46 -7.27 -4.90 15.63
C GLY A 46 -7.79 -4.23 14.37
N PHE A 47 -9.11 -4.03 14.28
CA PHE A 47 -9.74 -3.32 13.16
C PHE A 47 -9.45 -1.82 13.19
N ASP A 48 -9.55 -1.19 14.37
CA ASP A 48 -9.28 0.25 14.52
C ASP A 48 -7.83 0.57 14.16
N TYR A 49 -6.88 -0.27 14.58
CA TYR A 49 -5.48 -0.12 14.20
C TYR A 49 -5.25 -0.21 12.69
N VAL A 50 -5.87 -1.20 12.03
CA VAL A 50 -5.77 -1.36 10.57
C VAL A 50 -6.40 -0.17 9.85
N ILE A 51 -7.52 0.34 10.33
CA ILE A 51 -8.17 1.54 9.77
C ILE A 51 -7.23 2.74 9.87
N ASP A 52 -6.65 3.00 11.04
CA ASP A 52 -5.69 4.10 11.23
C ASP A 52 -4.48 3.99 10.30
N LEU A 53 -3.94 2.77 10.14
CA LEU A 53 -2.82 2.50 9.24
C LEU A 53 -3.20 2.76 7.78
N LEU A 54 -4.38 2.30 7.37
CA LEU A 54 -4.87 2.53 6.02
C LEU A 54 -5.16 4.02 5.75
N TYR A 55 -5.62 4.78 6.75
CA TYR A 55 -5.81 6.22 6.60
C TYR A 55 -4.50 6.97 6.35
N ASP A 56 -3.46 6.67 7.14
CA ASP A 56 -2.12 7.23 6.95
C ASP A 56 -1.58 6.88 5.56
N ALA A 57 -1.64 5.59 5.20
CA ALA A 57 -1.15 5.11 3.91
C ALA A 57 -1.92 5.68 2.71
N CYS A 58 -3.26 5.81 2.80
CA CYS A 58 -4.06 6.41 1.73
C CYS A 58 -3.71 7.89 1.53
N THR A 59 -3.42 8.61 2.62
CA THR A 59 -2.99 10.01 2.56
C THR A 59 -1.65 10.12 1.84
N GLY A 60 -0.68 9.28 2.19
CA GLY A 60 0.61 9.24 1.50
C GLY A 60 0.49 8.79 0.03
N LEU A 61 -0.39 7.84 -0.28
CA LEU A 61 -0.64 7.38 -1.64
C LEU A 61 -1.25 8.48 -2.50
N LEU A 62 -2.24 9.21 -1.97
CA LEU A 62 -2.83 10.35 -2.67
C LEU A 62 -1.75 11.40 -2.97
N ASN A 63 -0.92 11.74 -1.98
CA ASN A 63 0.19 12.67 -2.16
C ASN A 63 1.19 12.16 -3.22
N TYR A 64 1.49 10.86 -3.25
CA TYR A 64 2.35 10.28 -4.27
C TYR A 64 1.74 10.45 -5.67
N VAL A 65 0.48 10.02 -5.86
CA VAL A 65 -0.21 10.06 -7.16
C VAL A 65 -0.34 11.48 -7.69
N VAL A 66 -0.74 12.44 -6.85
CA VAL A 66 -0.89 13.83 -7.32
C VAL A 66 0.44 14.48 -7.67
N ASN A 67 1.58 13.95 -7.19
CA ASN A 67 2.90 14.48 -7.51
C ASN A 67 3.63 13.68 -8.61
N THR A 68 3.01 12.67 -9.23
CA THR A 68 3.62 12.00 -10.38
C THR A 68 3.58 12.86 -11.63
N GLU A 69 4.59 12.74 -12.49
CA GLU A 69 4.64 13.48 -13.78
C GLU A 69 3.45 13.13 -14.68
N GLU A 70 3.02 11.87 -14.65
CA GLU A 70 1.88 11.36 -15.43
C GLU A 70 0.57 12.09 -15.06
N TYR A 71 0.30 12.27 -13.77
CA TYR A 71 -0.89 13.00 -13.32
C TYR A 71 -0.79 14.49 -13.63
N GLN A 72 0.39 15.09 -13.43
CA GLN A 72 0.62 16.52 -13.70
C GLN A 72 0.53 16.87 -15.19
N ALA A 73 0.79 15.93 -16.09
CA ALA A 73 0.67 16.14 -17.54
C ALA A 73 -0.79 16.13 -18.05
N GLU A 74 -1.74 15.63 -17.26
CA GLU A 74 -3.17 15.52 -17.62
C GLU A 74 -4.03 16.66 -17.07
N VAL A 75 -3.49 17.51 -16.18
CA VAL A 75 -4.15 18.68 -15.58
C VAL A 75 -3.77 19.96 -16.33
#